data_AF-A0A959EZL9-F1
#
_entry.id   AF-A0A959EZL9-F1
#
_cell.length_a   1.000
_cell.length_b   1.000
_cell.length_c   1.000
_cell.angle_alpha   90.00
_cell.angle_beta   90.00
_cell.angle_gamma   90.00
#
_symmetry.space_group_name_H-M   'P 1'
#
loop_
_entity.id
_entity.type
_entity.pdbx_description
1 polymer ?
#
loop_
_entity_poly.entity_id
_entity_poly.type
_entity_poly.pdbx_seq_one_letter_code
_entity_poly.pdbx_strand_id
1 'polypeptide(L)' 'MRQLLASLPLGLWVLCFSSPAFSQTTVSQNITQNTVWDLAGSPYVLTQNISVSNGATLTIEPGVVVKAD' A
#
# COMPACT_ATOMS: atom_id res chain seq x y z
N MET A 1 -46.00 18.87 -15.68
CA MET A 1 -46.25 18.06 -14.47
C MET A 1 -45.23 18.45 -13.43
N ARG A 2 -45.68 19.10 -12.35
CA ARG A 2 -44.83 19.70 -11.30
C ARG A 2 -44.27 18.57 -10.43
N GLN A 3 -43.04 18.14 -10.69
CA GLN A 3 -42.31 17.26 -9.77
C GLN A 3 -41.94 18.13 -8.55
N LEU A 4 -42.56 17.82 -7.43
CA LEU A 4 -42.44 18.51 -6.15
C LEU A 4 -40.98 18.46 -5.67
N LEU A 5 -40.35 19.62 -5.54
CA LEU A 5 -39.03 19.81 -4.95
C LEU A 5 -39.09 19.50 -3.44
N ALA A 6 -38.73 18.26 -3.07
CA ALA A 6 -38.38 17.93 -1.70
C ALA A 6 -36.99 18.53 -1.40
N SER A 7 -36.93 19.45 -0.45
CA SER A 7 -35.72 20.14 0.00
C SER A 7 -34.76 19.17 0.72
N LEU A 8 -33.80 18.61 -0.02
CA LEU A 8 -32.62 17.94 0.54
C LEU A 8 -31.58 19.02 0.88
N PRO A 9 -30.93 18.98 2.06
CA PRO A 9 -29.87 19.94 2.36
C PRO A 9 -28.71 19.68 1.39
N LEU A 10 -28.25 20.74 0.74
CA LEU A 10 -27.25 20.79 -0.33
C LEU A 10 -25.84 20.23 0.04
N GLY A 11 -25.68 19.54 1.17
CA GLY A 11 -24.40 19.27 1.82
C GLY A 11 -24.03 17.80 2.01
N LEU A 12 -24.73 16.85 1.38
CA LEU A 12 -24.43 15.42 1.51
C LEU A 12 -24.31 14.72 0.15
N TRP A 13 -23.50 15.30 -0.73
CA TRP A 13 -23.08 14.67 -1.98
C TRP A 13 -21.60 14.92 -2.29
N VAL A 14 -20.77 15.06 -1.25
CA VAL A 14 -19.33 14.80 -1.40
C VAL A 14 -19.17 13.29 -1.27
N LEU A 15 -19.51 12.59 -2.36
CA LEU A 15 -19.19 11.18 -2.55
C LEU A 15 -17.69 11.04 -2.29
N CYS A 16 -17.35 10.10 -1.42
CA CYS A 16 -15.99 9.79 -1.01
C CYS A 16 -15.08 9.68 -2.24
N PHE A 17 -14.30 10.74 -2.52
CA PHE A 17 -13.14 10.65 -3.39
C PHE A 17 -12.11 9.81 -2.62
N SER A 18 -12.27 8.49 -2.68
CA SER A 18 -11.24 7.57 -2.22
C SER A 18 -10.06 7.72 -3.18
N SER A 19 -9.07 8.52 -2.77
CA SER A 19 -7.82 8.67 -3.50
C SER A 19 -7.14 7.30 -3.61
N PRO A 20 -6.56 6.94 -4.78
CA PRO A 20 -5.81 5.71 -4.91
C PRO A 20 -4.63 5.76 -3.91
N ALA A 21 -4.67 4.89 -2.91
CA ALA A 21 -3.56 4.69 -2.00
C ALA A 21 -2.63 3.64 -2.63
N PHE A 22 -1.38 4.01 -2.88
CA PHE A 22 -0.35 3.03 -3.21
C PHE A 22 0.08 2.34 -1.93
N SER A 23 0.04 1.01 -1.91
CA SER A 23 0.48 0.19 -0.79
C SER A 23 2.00 0.02 -0.87
N GLN A 24 2.75 1.10 -0.58
CA GLN A 24 4.20 0.99 -0.45
C GLN A 24 4.55 0.44 0.93
N THR A 25 5.58 -0.40 0.99
CA THR A 25 6.13 -0.91 2.24
C THR A 25 7.52 -0.34 2.46
N THR A 26 7.70 0.46 3.52
CA THR A 26 9.02 0.94 3.93
C THR A 26 9.72 -0.12 4.77
N VAL A 27 10.95 -0.48 4.38
CA VAL A 27 11.78 -1.47 5.07
C VAL A 27 13.01 -0.78 5.61
N SER A 28 13.10 -0.72 6.94
CA SER A 28 14.20 -0.11 7.67
C SER A 28 14.91 -1.08 8.62
N GLN A 29 14.53 -2.36 8.64
CA GLN A 29 15.09 -3.36 9.55
C GLN A 29 15.50 -4.61 8.80
N ASN A 30 16.50 -5.31 9.33
CA ASN A 30 16.96 -6.59 8.81
C ASN A 30 15.84 -7.64 8.87
N ILE A 31 15.87 -8.55 7.90
CA ILE A 31 14.93 -9.67 7.82
C ILE A 31 15.49 -10.80 8.67
N THR A 32 14.90 -10.99 9.84
CA THR A 32 15.35 -11.98 10.83
C THR A 32 14.54 -13.28 10.81
N GLN A 33 13.45 -13.33 10.05
CA GLN A 33 12.56 -14.48 9.92
C GLN A 33 12.09 -14.63 8.47
N ASN A 34 11.59 -15.82 8.12
CA ASN A 34 11.04 -16.08 6.80
C ASN A 34 9.93 -15.09 6.47
N THR A 35 10.11 -14.38 5.35
CA THR A 35 9.24 -13.27 4.94
C THR A 35 8.95 -13.40 3.46
N VAL A 36 7.70 -13.14 3.07
CA VAL A 36 7.29 -13.05 1.67
C VAL A 36 6.99 -11.59 1.36
N TRP A 37 7.59 -11.08 0.30
CA TRP A 37 7.23 -9.82 -0.32
C TRP A 37 6.32 -10.11 -1.50
N ASP A 38 5.09 -9.63 -1.43
CA ASP A 38 4.04 -9.87 -2.42
C ASP A 38 3.72 -8.61 -3.23
N LEU A 39 2.94 -8.76 -4.30
CA LEU A 39 2.60 -7.64 -5.16
C LEU A 39 1.74 -6.58 -4.44
N ALA A 40 1.00 -6.96 -3.40
CA ALA A 40 0.13 -6.06 -2.65
C ALA A 40 0.92 -5.10 -1.75
N GLY A 41 2.11 -5.49 -1.29
CA GLY A 41 3.04 -4.62 -0.54
C GLY A 41 4.02 -3.83 -1.42
N SER A 42 3.97 -4.00 -2.73
CA SER A 42 4.86 -3.37 -3.70
C SER A 42 4.49 -1.90 -3.96
N PRO A 43 5.47 -0.97 -4.03
CA PRO A 43 6.91 -1.21 -3.95
C PRO A 43 7.43 -1.35 -2.51
N TYR A 44 8.47 -2.16 -2.33
CA TYR A 44 9.26 -2.23 -1.09
C TYR A 44 10.43 -1.25 -1.19
N VAL A 45 10.46 -0.25 -0.29
CA VAL A 45 11.46 0.82 -0.29
C VAL A 45 12.44 0.59 0.86
N LEU A 46 13.71 0.32 0.53
CA LEU A 46 14.78 0.11 1.49
C LEU A 46 15.37 1.46 1.88
N THR A 47 15.19 1.88 3.14
CA THR A 47 15.71 3.17 3.63
C THR A 47 17.13 3.08 4.17
N GLN A 48 17.70 1.88 4.19
CA GLN A 48 19.09 1.60 4.56
C GLN A 48 19.49 0.23 4.02
N ASN A 49 20.74 -0.18 4.25
CA ASN A 49 21.18 -1.54 3.95
C ASN A 49 20.38 -2.56 4.78
N ILE A 50 19.63 -3.42 4.08
CA ILE A 50 18.86 -4.51 4.68
C ILE A 50 19.58 -5.82 4.47
N SER A 51 19.89 -6.52 5.56
CA SER A 51 20.45 -7.88 5.53
C SER A 51 19.36 -8.92 5.82
N VAL A 52 19.48 -10.07 5.17
CA VAL A 52 18.72 -11.28 5.54
C VAL A 52 19.61 -12.10 6.48
N SER A 53 19.15 -12.30 7.71
CA SER A 53 19.89 -13.05 8.72
C SER A 53 20.06 -14.52 8.32
N ASN A 54 21.14 -15.15 8.80
CA ASN A 54 21.33 -16.59 8.63
C ASN A 54 20.12 -17.36 9.18
N GLY A 55 19.62 -18.33 8.40
CA GLY A 55 18.43 -19.12 8.73
C GLY A 55 17.10 -18.46 8.34
N ALA A 56 17.09 -17.20 7.88
CA ALA A 56 15.92 -16.55 7.32
C ALA A 56 15.92 -16.63 5.78
N THR A 57 14.73 -16.65 5.19
CA THR A 57 14.51 -16.57 3.74
C THR A 57 13.65 -15.35 3.42
N LEU A 58 14.10 -14.51 2.50
CA LEU A 58 13.24 -13.53 1.84
C LEU A 58 12.80 -14.11 0.50
N THR A 59 11.51 -14.34 0.34
CA THR A 59 10.90 -14.71 -0.94
C THR A 59 10.28 -13.47 -1.56
N ILE A 60 10.67 -13.15 -2.79
CA ILE A 60 10.12 -12.02 -3.56
C ILE A 60 9.25 -12.60 -4.67
N GLU A 61 7.96 -12.29 -4.65
CA GLU A 61 7.02 -12.78 -5.66
C GLU A 61 7.20 -12.08 -7.02
N PRO A 62 6.78 -12.72 -8.13
CA PRO A 62 6.83 -12.11 -9.46
C PRO A 62 6.09 -10.76 -9.52
N GLY A 63 6.73 -9.77 -10.13
CA GLY A 63 6.15 -8.42 -10.31
C GLY A 63 6.38 -7.46 -9.15
N VAL A 64 6.95 -7.91 -8.03
CA VAL A 64 7.35 -7.03 -6.93
C VAL A 64 8.46 -6.08 -7.36
N VAL A 65 8.33 -4.80 -7.00
CA VAL A 65 9.34 -3.77 -7.23
C VAL A 65 10.05 -3.48 -5.90
N VAL A 66 11.38 -3.60 -5.91
CA VAL A 66 12.23 -3.21 -4.79
C VAL A 66 13.01 -1.96 -5.17
N LYS A 67 13.03 -0.95 -4.29
CA LYS A 67 13.72 0.32 -4.50
C LYS A 67 14.71 0.56 -3.37
N ALA A 68 15.91 0.99 -3.71
CA ALA A 68 16.84 1.59 -2.76
C ALA A 68 16.69 3.11 -2.83
N ASP A 69 16.57 3.75 -1.68
CA ASP A 69 16.62 5.21 -1.53
C ASP A 69 18.07 5.72 -1.58
#